data_AF-A0A8I2ZKE1-F1
#
_entry.id   AF-A0A8I2ZKE1-F1
#
_cell.length_a   1.000
_cell.length_b   1.000
_cell.length_c   1.000
_cell.angle_alpha   90.00
_cell.angle_beta   90.00
_cell.angle_gamma   90.00
#
_symmetry.space_group_name_H-M   'P 1'
#
loop_
_entity.id
_entity.type
_entity.pdbx_description
1 polymer ?
#
loop_
_entity_poly.entity_id
_entity_poly.type
_entity_poly.pdbx_seq_one_letter_code
_entity_poly.pdbx_strand_id
1 'polypeptide(L)'
;MLGNSSVVLREGVQVFGQVLPTSDFYNSMIDYADLIADFEAWETKRSKFAFCQYPFLLSIWAKSQILEYDARRQMTTKARDAFFDSIMTRKNVTQHLTLDVRRDCLVEDSLAAVSEVIGSGGEDIKKRLRIEFRGEEGYDAGGLRKEWFLLLVREVFNPEHGLFTYDEESQLCYFNPNSFETSDQFFLVGVVIGLAIYNSTILDVALPPFAYRKLLAAAPISSIPSSAHPRPVMTYNLEDLAEWRPRLAAGLKQLLDYDGDVEETFGLDFVVPVEK
;
A
#
# COMPACT_ATOMS: atom_id res chain seq x y z
N MET A 1 13.42 -36.70 -21.56
CA MET A 1 12.55 -35.69 -22.20
C MET A 1 12.22 -34.65 -21.15
N LEU A 2 12.89 -33.51 -21.25
CA LEU A 2 12.78 -32.37 -20.34
C LEU A 2 11.54 -31.57 -20.75
N GLY A 3 10.60 -31.41 -19.82
CA GLY A 3 9.42 -30.57 -20.00
C GLY A 3 9.69 -29.16 -19.48
N ASN A 4 9.50 -28.18 -20.36
CA ASN A 4 9.66 -26.75 -20.17
C ASN A 4 9.13 -26.21 -18.84
N SER A 5 10.00 -25.59 -18.06
CA SER A 5 9.62 -24.55 -17.11
C SER A 5 9.46 -23.24 -17.90
N SER A 6 8.24 -22.76 -18.00
CA SER A 6 7.90 -21.43 -18.49
C SER A 6 8.55 -20.38 -17.59
N VAL A 7 9.66 -19.81 -18.05
CA VAL A 7 10.24 -18.58 -17.49
C VAL A 7 9.34 -17.44 -17.92
N VAL A 8 8.40 -17.05 -17.06
CA VAL A 8 7.76 -15.75 -17.15
C VAL A 8 8.84 -14.73 -16.78
N LEU A 9 9.22 -13.88 -17.74
CA LEU A 9 10.11 -12.75 -17.54
C LEU A 9 9.56 -11.87 -16.41
N ARG A 10 10.24 -11.88 -15.27
CA ARG A 10 10.03 -10.95 -14.16
C ARG A 10 10.85 -9.70 -14.46
N GLU A 11 10.35 -8.81 -15.31
CA GLU A 11 10.93 -7.47 -15.41
C GLU A 11 10.57 -6.72 -14.12
N GLY A 12 11.56 -6.63 -13.23
CA GLY A 12 11.46 -5.87 -12.00
C GLY A 12 11.59 -4.38 -12.26
N VAL A 13 10.86 -3.58 -11.49
CA VAL A 13 10.92 -2.11 -11.47
C VAL A 13 12.35 -1.66 -11.20
N GLN A 14 13.02 -1.07 -12.19
CA GLN A 14 14.34 -0.46 -12.02
C GLN A 14 14.18 1.01 -11.67
N VAL A 15 14.76 1.43 -10.55
CA VAL A 15 14.86 2.87 -10.23
C VAL A 15 16.00 3.47 -11.05
N PHE A 16 15.85 4.70 -11.54
CA PHE A 16 16.90 5.40 -12.27
C PHE A 16 18.24 5.41 -11.50
N GLY A 17 19.31 4.92 -12.14
CA GLY A 17 20.64 4.74 -11.54
C GLY A 17 20.85 3.39 -10.82
N GLN A 18 19.82 2.55 -10.73
CA GLN A 18 19.89 1.23 -10.14
C GLN A 18 20.31 0.20 -11.21
N VAL A 19 21.60 -0.16 -11.22
CA VAL A 19 22.19 -1.10 -12.20
C VAL A 19 21.63 -2.52 -12.05
N LEU A 20 21.11 -2.87 -10.86
CA LEU A 20 20.58 -4.20 -10.55
C LEU A 20 19.19 -4.09 -9.89
N PRO A 21 18.19 -4.88 -10.32
CA PRO A 21 16.90 -4.98 -9.64
C PRO A 21 17.04 -5.25 -8.14
N THR A 22 16.19 -4.61 -7.31
CA THR A 22 16.20 -4.85 -5.85
C THR A 22 15.99 -6.32 -5.49
N SER A 23 15.24 -7.05 -6.32
CA SER A 23 15.00 -8.49 -6.15
C SER A 23 16.27 -9.34 -6.19
N ASP A 24 17.32 -8.88 -6.88
CA ASP A 24 18.58 -9.62 -7.01
C ASP A 24 19.36 -9.66 -5.69
N PHE A 25 19.02 -8.76 -4.77
CA PHE A 25 19.61 -8.71 -3.44
C PHE A 25 18.83 -9.54 -2.42
N TYR A 26 17.67 -10.10 -2.78
CA TYR A 26 16.91 -10.95 -1.86
C TYR A 26 17.70 -12.23 -1.57
N ASN A 27 17.98 -12.45 -0.28
CA ASN A 27 18.68 -13.64 0.15
C ASN A 27 17.69 -14.60 0.82
N SER A 28 17.26 -15.62 0.08
CA SER A 28 16.32 -16.64 0.57
C SER A 28 16.89 -17.49 1.71
N MET A 29 18.21 -17.49 1.95
CA MET A 29 18.77 -18.15 3.13
C MET A 29 18.38 -17.44 4.42
N ILE A 30 18.06 -16.14 4.35
CA ILE A 30 17.59 -15.35 5.50
C ILE A 30 16.18 -15.80 5.91
N ASP A 31 15.38 -16.36 5.00
CA ASP A 31 14.04 -16.85 5.31
C ASP A 31 14.05 -18.00 6.34
N TYR A 32 15.20 -18.69 6.50
CA TYR A 32 15.40 -19.73 7.52
C TYR A 32 15.94 -19.21 8.85
N ALA A 33 16.28 -17.93 8.95
CA ALA A 33 16.73 -17.31 10.19
C ALA A 33 15.54 -17.02 11.13
N ASP A 34 15.84 -16.78 12.41
CA ASP A 34 14.83 -16.29 13.35
C ASP A 34 14.56 -14.79 13.10
N LEU A 35 13.70 -14.52 12.13
CA LEU A 35 13.32 -13.17 11.71
C LEU A 35 12.65 -12.36 12.83
N ILE A 36 11.97 -13.03 13.76
CA ILE A 36 11.31 -12.36 14.87
C ILE A 36 12.34 -11.90 15.89
N ALA A 37 13.29 -12.76 16.26
CA ALA A 37 14.40 -12.37 17.12
C ALA A 37 15.26 -11.27 16.48
N ASP A 38 15.50 -11.33 15.17
CA ASP A 38 16.21 -10.27 14.43
C ASP A 38 15.47 -8.94 14.47
N PHE A 39 14.16 -8.94 14.22
CA PHE A 39 13.30 -7.76 14.30
C PHE A 39 13.30 -7.14 15.71
N GLU A 40 13.16 -7.94 16.76
CA GLU A 40 13.21 -7.47 18.14
C GLU A 40 14.58 -6.91 18.51
N ALA A 41 15.66 -7.55 18.07
CA ALA A 41 17.02 -7.08 18.29
C ALA A 41 17.29 -5.74 17.58
N TRP A 42 16.76 -5.57 16.37
CA TRP A 42 16.78 -4.32 15.61
C TRP A 42 16.01 -3.20 16.31
N GLU A 43 14.76 -3.46 16.67
CA GLU A 43 13.87 -2.48 17.29
C GLU A 43 14.41 -1.99 18.65
N THR A 44 14.89 -2.93 19.47
CA THR A 44 15.42 -2.64 20.81
C THR A 44 16.87 -2.15 20.81
N LYS A 45 17.53 -2.10 19.64
CA LYS A 45 18.96 -1.76 19.46
C LYS A 45 19.89 -2.61 20.33
N ARG A 46 19.52 -3.86 20.59
CA ARG A 46 20.31 -4.79 21.43
C ARG A 46 21.57 -5.30 20.73
N SER A 47 21.52 -5.40 19.40
CA SER A 47 22.62 -5.91 18.58
C SER A 47 23.27 -4.79 17.76
N LYS A 48 24.56 -4.95 17.47
CA LYS A 48 25.27 -4.12 16.49
C LYS A 48 24.80 -4.39 15.05
N PHE A 49 24.25 -5.57 14.80
CA PHE A 49 23.78 -6.03 13.49
C PHE A 49 22.42 -6.70 13.60
N ALA A 50 21.51 -6.38 12.67
CA ALA A 50 20.28 -7.11 12.40
C ALA A 50 19.91 -6.98 10.92
N PHE A 51 19.38 -8.03 10.31
CA PHE A 51 18.95 -8.00 8.91
C PHE A 51 17.86 -6.97 8.65
N CYS A 52 17.00 -6.69 9.63
CA CYS A 52 15.99 -5.63 9.57
C CYS A 52 16.59 -4.22 9.38
N GLN A 53 17.89 -4.00 9.62
CA GLN A 53 18.59 -2.76 9.27
C GLN A 53 18.75 -2.57 7.75
N TYR A 54 18.67 -3.67 7.00
CA TYR A 54 18.92 -3.76 5.56
C TYR A 54 17.73 -4.43 4.84
N PRO A 55 16.56 -3.77 4.74
CA PRO A 55 15.35 -4.39 4.20
C PRO A 55 15.46 -4.87 2.74
N PHE A 56 16.45 -4.39 1.98
CA PHE A 56 16.69 -4.85 0.61
C PHE A 56 17.22 -6.30 0.54
N LEU A 57 17.79 -6.82 1.64
CA LEU A 57 18.21 -8.22 1.74
C LEU A 57 17.04 -9.17 2.03
N LEU A 58 15.97 -8.63 2.62
CA LEU A 58 14.81 -9.40 3.04
C LEU A 58 13.90 -9.68 1.84
N SER A 59 13.54 -10.95 1.69
CA SER A 59 12.53 -11.38 0.73
C SER A 59 11.16 -10.75 1.05
N ILE A 60 10.25 -10.79 0.08
CA ILE A 60 8.85 -10.36 0.29
C ILE A 60 8.20 -11.19 1.40
N TRP A 61 8.49 -12.49 1.45
CA TRP A 61 7.97 -13.38 2.47
C TRP A 61 8.46 -12.98 3.87
N ALA A 62 9.77 -12.75 4.04
CA ALA A 62 10.35 -12.30 5.30
C ALA A 62 9.73 -10.99 5.77
N LYS A 63 9.59 -10.00 4.87
CA LYS A 63 8.92 -8.73 5.17
C LYS A 63 7.48 -8.92 5.62
N SER A 64 6.72 -9.77 4.91
CA SER A 64 5.33 -10.07 5.27
C SER A 64 5.22 -10.70 6.66
N GLN A 65 6.13 -11.62 7.02
CA GLN A 65 6.15 -12.24 8.35
C GLN A 65 6.48 -11.25 9.45
N ILE A 66 7.48 -10.38 9.23
CA ILE A 66 7.86 -9.34 10.20
C ILE A 66 6.72 -8.35 10.41
N LEU A 67 6.08 -7.87 9.34
CA LEU A 67 4.94 -6.93 9.43
C LEU A 67 3.74 -7.55 10.12
N GLU A 68 3.41 -8.81 9.81
CA GLU A 68 2.32 -9.54 10.47
C GLU A 68 2.59 -9.73 11.98
N TYR A 69 3.83 -10.08 12.34
CA TYR A 69 4.23 -10.20 13.73
C TYR A 69 4.06 -8.88 14.50
N ASP A 70 4.60 -7.79 13.96
CA ASP A 70 4.53 -6.49 14.63
C ASP A 70 3.09 -6.00 14.78
N ALA A 71 2.28 -6.13 13.72
CA ALA A 71 0.86 -5.79 13.79
C ALA A 71 0.12 -6.60 14.85
N ARG A 72 0.34 -7.93 14.90
CA ARG A 72 -0.28 -8.80 15.91
C ARG A 72 0.15 -8.45 17.33
N ARG A 73 1.43 -8.11 17.53
CA ARG A 73 1.98 -7.67 18.82
C ARG A 73 1.35 -6.35 19.29
N GLN A 74 1.22 -5.38 18.39
CA GLN A 74 0.54 -4.11 18.67
C GLN A 74 -0.95 -4.31 18.99
N MET A 75 -1.69 -5.10 18.20
CA MET A 75 -3.10 -5.42 18.46
C MET A 75 -3.29 -6.09 19.83
N THR A 76 -2.40 -7.03 20.18
CA THR A 76 -2.45 -7.72 21.49
C THR A 76 -2.21 -6.74 22.63
N THR A 77 -1.28 -5.81 22.45
CA THR A 77 -1.01 -4.75 23.43
C THR A 77 -2.24 -3.86 23.62
N LYS A 78 -2.89 -3.43 22.53
CA LYS A 78 -4.12 -2.62 22.58
C LYS A 78 -5.31 -3.35 23.20
N ALA A 79 -5.48 -4.64 22.92
CA ALA A 79 -6.52 -5.44 23.56
C ALA A 79 -6.29 -5.55 25.08
N ARG A 80 -5.04 -5.73 25.50
CA ARG A 80 -4.66 -5.77 26.91
C ARG A 80 -4.87 -4.42 27.60
N ASP A 81 -4.47 -3.33 26.97
CA ASP A 81 -4.66 -1.97 27.51
C ASP A 81 -6.16 -1.68 27.69
N ALA A 82 -6.98 -1.97 26.67
CA ALA A 82 -8.44 -1.83 26.74
C ALA A 82 -9.06 -2.72 27.85
N PHE A 83 -8.55 -3.94 28.05
CA PHE A 83 -8.99 -4.82 29.12
C PHE A 83 -8.65 -4.23 30.51
N PHE A 84 -7.43 -3.73 30.72
CA PHE A 84 -7.06 -3.09 31.98
C PHE A 84 -7.88 -1.81 32.23
N ASP A 85 -8.10 -0.98 31.21
CA ASP A 85 -8.94 0.21 31.31
C ASP A 85 -10.37 -0.15 31.68
N SER A 86 -10.90 -1.26 31.13
CA SER A 86 -12.25 -1.72 31.48
C SER A 86 -12.39 -2.10 32.95
N ILE A 87 -11.35 -2.69 33.53
CA ILE A 87 -11.30 -3.05 34.96
C ILE A 87 -11.16 -1.79 35.82
N MET A 88 -10.24 -0.89 35.46
CA MET A 88 -9.91 0.30 36.26
C MET A 88 -11.06 1.32 36.25
N THR A 89 -11.66 1.54 35.10
CA THR A 89 -12.76 2.51 34.94
C THR A 89 -14.13 1.92 35.24
N ARG A 90 -14.24 0.59 35.38
CA ARG A 90 -15.51 -0.17 35.45
C ARG A 90 -16.47 0.14 34.30
N LYS A 91 -15.93 0.60 33.16
CA LYS A 91 -16.68 0.82 31.92
C LYS A 91 -16.32 -0.30 30.95
N ASN A 92 -17.28 -0.71 30.12
CA ASN A 92 -16.98 -1.63 29.03
C ASN A 92 -16.19 -0.90 27.94
N VAL A 93 -14.88 -1.12 27.90
CA VAL A 93 -14.00 -0.66 26.83
C VAL A 93 -13.82 -1.80 25.84
N THR A 94 -14.07 -1.54 24.56
CA THR A 94 -13.95 -2.55 23.51
C THR A 94 -12.49 -2.86 23.21
N GLN A 95 -12.16 -4.15 23.13
CA GLN A 95 -10.82 -4.65 22.78
C GLN A 95 -10.56 -4.68 21.28
N HIS A 96 -11.62 -4.55 20.48
CA HIS A 96 -11.60 -4.61 19.02
C HIS A 96 -12.07 -3.28 18.45
N LEU A 97 -11.52 -2.92 17.29
CA LEU A 97 -12.08 -1.90 16.43
C LEU A 97 -13.23 -2.55 15.65
N THR A 98 -14.47 -2.24 16.01
CA THR A 98 -15.65 -2.82 15.35
C THR A 98 -16.23 -1.81 14.38
N LEU A 99 -16.35 -2.18 13.11
CA LEU A 99 -17.04 -1.39 12.10
C LEU A 99 -18.39 -2.04 11.81
N ASP A 100 -19.46 -1.32 12.08
CA ASP A 100 -20.85 -1.72 11.85
C ASP A 100 -21.33 -1.11 10.54
N VAL A 101 -21.48 -1.94 9.50
CA VAL A 101 -21.66 -1.49 8.12
C VAL A 101 -22.88 -2.15 7.46
N ARG A 102 -23.58 -1.42 6.60
CA ARG A 102 -24.64 -1.96 5.75
C ARG A 102 -24.06 -2.37 4.40
N ARG A 103 -24.52 -3.50 3.85
CA ARG A 103 -24.09 -3.94 2.51
C ARG A 103 -24.45 -2.94 1.42
N ASP A 104 -25.66 -2.39 1.48
CA ASP A 104 -26.17 -1.46 0.47
C ASP A 104 -25.50 -0.08 0.52
N CYS A 105 -24.83 0.26 1.63
CA CYS A 105 -24.13 1.54 1.85
C CYS A 105 -22.68 1.29 2.25
N LEU A 106 -22.03 0.27 1.66
CA LEU A 106 -20.75 -0.25 2.13
C LEU A 106 -19.66 0.84 2.21
N VAL A 107 -19.49 1.61 1.14
CA VAL A 107 -18.41 2.61 1.08
C VAL A 107 -18.68 3.75 2.05
N GLU A 108 -19.89 4.32 2.04
CA GLU A 108 -20.30 5.42 2.91
C GLU A 108 -20.12 5.05 4.39
N ASP A 109 -20.68 3.91 4.82
CA ASP A 109 -20.60 3.47 6.22
C ASP A 109 -19.15 3.16 6.62
N SER A 110 -18.37 2.54 5.73
CA SER A 110 -16.98 2.19 5.99
C SER A 110 -16.09 3.43 6.15
N LEU A 111 -16.19 4.39 5.23
CA LEU A 111 -15.38 5.61 5.26
C LEU A 111 -15.81 6.50 6.43
N ALA A 112 -17.11 6.59 6.74
CA ALA A 112 -17.60 7.32 7.91
C ALA A 112 -17.08 6.70 9.22
N ALA A 113 -17.15 5.37 9.38
CA ALA A 113 -16.66 4.70 10.58
C ALA A 113 -15.13 4.83 10.74
N VAL A 114 -14.37 4.71 9.64
CA VAL A 114 -12.92 4.97 9.66
C VAL A 114 -12.63 6.43 10.03
N SER A 115 -13.37 7.38 9.47
CA SER A 115 -13.23 8.80 9.78
C SER A 115 -13.49 9.10 11.25
N GLU A 116 -14.52 8.50 11.85
CA GLU A 116 -14.82 8.66 13.28
C GLU A 116 -13.66 8.19 14.17
N VAL A 117 -13.10 7.02 13.84
CA VAL A 117 -11.97 6.43 14.59
C VAL A 117 -10.75 7.33 14.51
N ILE A 118 -10.42 7.84 13.33
CA ILE A 118 -9.28 8.75 13.15
C ILE A 118 -9.55 10.09 13.85
N GLY A 119 -10.75 10.65 13.71
CA GLY A 119 -11.15 11.94 14.30
C GLY A 119 -11.18 11.93 15.83
N SER A 120 -11.41 10.77 16.45
CA SER A 120 -11.35 10.60 17.92
C SER A 120 -9.95 10.82 18.50
N GLY A 121 -8.90 10.85 17.67
CA GLY A 121 -7.51 11.03 18.08
C GLY A 121 -6.92 9.86 18.88
N GLY A 122 -7.66 8.74 19.00
CA GLY A 122 -7.22 7.55 19.71
C GLY A 122 -6.34 6.63 18.88
N GLU A 123 -5.59 5.75 19.55
CA GLU A 123 -4.86 4.66 18.89
C GLU A 123 -5.75 3.43 18.63
N ASP A 124 -7.07 3.61 18.60
CA ASP A 124 -8.06 2.55 18.39
C ASP A 124 -7.96 1.92 16.99
N ILE A 125 -7.43 2.67 16.02
CA ILE A 125 -7.09 2.15 14.68
C ILE A 125 -6.08 0.97 14.72
N LYS A 126 -5.31 0.85 15.81
CA LYS A 126 -4.36 -0.25 16.06
C LYS A 126 -4.98 -1.44 16.79
N LYS A 127 -6.25 -1.37 17.21
CA LYS A 127 -6.97 -2.55 17.72
C LYS A 127 -7.22 -3.53 16.58
N ARG A 128 -7.46 -4.79 16.92
CA ARG A 128 -7.86 -5.79 15.91
C ARG A 128 -9.19 -5.37 15.27
N LEU A 129 -9.20 -5.30 13.95
CA LEU A 129 -10.40 -4.98 13.16
C LEU A 129 -11.39 -6.15 13.22
N ARG A 130 -12.65 -5.80 13.45
CA ARG A 130 -13.82 -6.67 13.44
C ARG A 130 -14.89 -6.02 12.57
N ILE A 131 -15.46 -6.79 11.65
CA ILE A 131 -16.57 -6.31 10.82
C ILE A 131 -17.87 -6.94 11.29
N GLU A 132 -18.92 -6.11 11.39
CA GLU A 132 -20.29 -6.53 11.64
C GLU A 132 -21.18 -5.98 10.53
N PHE A 133 -21.82 -6.87 9.77
CA PHE A 133 -22.83 -6.47 8.79
C PHE A 133 -24.18 -6.35 9.48
N ARG A 134 -24.84 -5.20 9.35
CA ARG A 134 -26.14 -4.96 9.99
C ARG A 134 -27.18 -5.99 9.59
N GLY A 135 -27.81 -6.61 10.58
CA GLY A 135 -28.86 -7.60 10.37
C GLY A 135 -28.35 -9.01 10.08
N GLU A 136 -27.04 -9.27 10.15
CA GLU A 136 -26.45 -10.59 9.94
C GLU A 136 -25.89 -11.17 11.24
N GLU A 137 -26.24 -12.42 11.53
CA GLU A 137 -25.61 -13.17 12.63
C GLU A 137 -24.25 -13.69 12.15
N GLY A 138 -23.17 -13.11 12.68
CA GLY A 138 -21.82 -13.57 12.37
C GLY A 138 -20.81 -13.12 13.41
N TYR A 139 -20.03 -14.07 13.94
CA TYR A 139 -18.83 -13.76 14.70
C TYR A 139 -17.63 -13.74 13.75
N ASP A 140 -17.01 -12.57 13.58
CA ASP A 140 -15.89 -12.40 12.67
C ASP A 140 -14.63 -13.13 13.19
N ALA A 141 -14.43 -14.37 12.74
CA ALA A 141 -13.18 -15.10 12.88
C ALA A 141 -12.15 -14.74 11.79
N GLY A 142 -12.40 -13.67 11.01
CA GLY A 142 -11.58 -13.17 9.91
C GLY A 142 -12.22 -13.28 8.54
N GLY A 143 -13.35 -14.01 8.40
CA GLY A 143 -14.08 -14.16 7.15
C GLY A 143 -14.78 -12.87 6.71
N LEU A 144 -15.53 -12.24 7.62
CA LEU A 144 -16.27 -11.02 7.33
C LEU A 144 -15.32 -9.85 7.04
N ARG A 145 -14.19 -9.78 7.75
CA ARG A 145 -13.12 -8.81 7.46
C ARG A 145 -12.56 -8.96 6.04
N LYS A 146 -12.26 -10.20 5.60
CA LYS A 146 -11.74 -10.43 4.24
C LYS A 146 -12.77 -10.05 3.18
N GLU A 147 -14.03 -10.45 3.40
CA GLU A 147 -15.15 -10.08 2.53
C GLU A 147 -15.32 -8.56 2.45
N TRP A 148 -15.31 -7.88 3.59
CA TRP A 148 -15.42 -6.42 3.66
C TRP A 148 -14.32 -5.71 2.88
N PHE A 149 -13.05 -6.11 3.05
CA PHE A 149 -11.96 -5.54 2.26
C PHE A 149 -12.14 -5.78 0.76
N LEU A 150 -12.53 -7.01 0.37
CA LEU A 150 -12.75 -7.36 -1.03
C LEU A 150 -13.85 -6.49 -1.66
N LEU A 151 -15.00 -6.37 -0.99
CA LEU A 151 -16.14 -5.60 -1.48
C LEU A 151 -15.82 -4.09 -1.50
N LEU A 152 -15.24 -3.55 -0.42
CA LEU A 152 -14.94 -2.12 -0.30
C LEU A 152 -13.91 -1.69 -1.35
N VAL A 153 -12.86 -2.47 -1.55
CA VAL A 153 -11.83 -2.16 -2.56
C VAL A 153 -12.43 -2.22 -3.96
N ARG A 154 -13.27 -3.21 -4.26
CA ARG A 154 -13.92 -3.30 -5.56
C ARG A 154 -14.75 -2.06 -5.88
N GLU A 155 -15.49 -1.54 -4.91
CA GLU A 155 -16.33 -0.34 -5.09
C GLU A 155 -15.50 0.95 -5.15
N VAL A 156 -14.54 1.14 -4.23
CA VAL A 156 -13.71 2.35 -4.17
C VAL A 156 -12.86 2.54 -5.43
N PHE A 157 -12.35 1.44 -5.98
CA PHE A 157 -11.53 1.47 -7.19
C PHE A 157 -12.36 1.33 -8.48
N ASN A 158 -13.69 1.18 -8.40
CA ASN A 158 -14.55 1.27 -9.58
C ASN A 158 -14.45 2.70 -10.18
N PRO A 159 -14.18 2.86 -11.49
CA PRO A 159 -14.18 4.16 -12.15
C PRO A 159 -15.48 4.97 -11.96
N GLU A 160 -16.62 4.30 -11.79
CA GLU A 160 -17.91 4.95 -11.51
C GLU A 160 -17.94 5.67 -10.16
N HIS A 161 -17.10 5.25 -9.20
CA HIS A 161 -16.92 5.96 -7.94
C HIS A 161 -16.13 7.27 -8.14
N GLY A 162 -15.36 7.40 -9.22
CA GLY A 162 -14.71 8.65 -9.60
C GLY A 162 -13.42 9.00 -8.86
N LEU A 163 -12.93 8.18 -7.92
CA LEU A 163 -11.65 8.39 -7.24
C LEU A 163 -10.44 7.96 -8.09
N PHE A 164 -10.58 6.83 -8.77
CA PHE A 164 -9.53 6.22 -9.57
C PHE A 164 -10.04 5.86 -10.96
N THR A 165 -9.12 5.75 -11.91
CA THR A 165 -9.38 5.25 -13.26
C THR A 165 -8.32 4.23 -13.64
N TYR A 166 -8.67 3.38 -14.61
CA TYR A 166 -7.73 2.42 -15.19
C TYR A 166 -7.23 2.97 -16.52
N ASP A 167 -5.92 2.90 -16.74
CA ASP A 167 -5.36 3.14 -18.06
C ASP A 167 -5.79 2.02 -19.02
N GLU A 168 -6.24 2.38 -20.22
CA GLU A 168 -6.76 1.42 -21.19
C GLU A 168 -5.71 0.41 -21.68
N GLU A 169 -4.43 0.80 -21.67
CA GLU A 169 -3.35 -0.01 -22.22
C GLU A 169 -2.66 -0.85 -21.15
N SER A 170 -2.18 -0.21 -20.07
CA SER A 170 -1.48 -0.91 -18.99
C SER A 170 -2.43 -1.64 -18.04
N GLN A 171 -3.72 -1.31 -18.05
CA GLN A 171 -4.73 -1.78 -17.08
C GLN A 171 -4.34 -1.46 -15.62
N LEU A 172 -3.43 -0.49 -15.42
CA LEU A 172 -3.04 -0.01 -14.10
C LEU A 172 -4.02 1.04 -13.60
N CYS A 173 -4.33 0.94 -12.32
CA CYS A 173 -5.22 1.85 -11.62
C CYS A 173 -4.43 3.06 -11.12
N TYR A 174 -4.90 4.27 -11.42
CA TYR A 174 -4.30 5.50 -10.91
C TYR A 174 -5.35 6.55 -10.58
N PHE A 175 -4.94 7.62 -9.90
CA PHE A 175 -5.84 8.70 -9.46
C PHE A 175 -6.56 9.32 -10.66
N ASN A 176 -7.88 9.51 -10.52
CA ASN A 176 -8.66 10.21 -11.52
C ASN A 176 -8.31 11.71 -11.49
N PRO A 177 -7.69 12.29 -12.55
CA PRO A 177 -7.36 13.71 -12.57
C PRO A 177 -8.59 14.63 -12.59
N ASN A 178 -9.75 14.10 -13.02
CA ASN A 178 -11.02 14.80 -13.12
C ASN A 178 -11.97 14.43 -11.97
N SER A 179 -11.44 13.92 -10.85
CA SER A 179 -12.26 13.55 -9.69
C SER A 179 -12.96 14.77 -9.09
N PHE A 180 -14.25 14.61 -8.79
CA PHE A 180 -15.03 15.57 -8.00
C PHE A 180 -15.03 15.24 -6.51
N GLU A 181 -14.36 14.16 -6.11
CA GLU A 181 -14.27 13.75 -4.73
C GLU A 181 -13.28 14.59 -3.92
N THR A 182 -13.47 14.61 -2.61
CA THR A 182 -12.66 15.44 -1.71
C THR A 182 -11.32 14.78 -1.38
N SER A 183 -10.34 15.60 -0.98
CA SER A 183 -9.07 15.10 -0.43
C SER A 183 -9.27 14.17 0.77
N ASP A 184 -10.33 14.37 1.56
CA ASP A 184 -10.66 13.53 2.70
C ASP A 184 -11.03 12.11 2.26
N GLN A 185 -11.73 11.93 1.14
CA GLN A 185 -12.00 10.61 0.59
C GLN A 185 -10.70 9.87 0.24
N PHE A 186 -9.78 10.52 -0.47
CA PHE A 186 -8.47 9.92 -0.78
C PHE A 186 -7.67 9.58 0.48
N PHE A 187 -7.73 10.42 1.50
CA PHE A 187 -7.11 10.15 2.80
C PHE A 187 -7.72 8.89 3.44
N LEU A 188 -9.05 8.78 3.50
CA LEU A 188 -9.73 7.63 4.10
C LEU A 188 -9.46 6.33 3.33
N VAL A 189 -9.40 6.37 1.99
CA VAL A 189 -8.95 5.23 1.19
C VAL A 189 -7.51 4.84 1.53
N GLY A 190 -6.62 5.82 1.71
CA GLY A 190 -5.26 5.57 2.19
C GLY A 190 -5.23 4.87 3.56
N VAL A 191 -6.13 5.26 4.48
CA VAL A 191 -6.29 4.58 5.78
C VAL A 191 -6.79 3.15 5.59
N VAL A 192 -7.75 2.91 4.69
CA VAL A 192 -8.23 1.55 4.38
C VAL A 192 -7.11 0.66 3.82
N ILE A 193 -6.27 1.17 2.91
CA ILE A 193 -5.09 0.45 2.41
C ILE A 193 -4.13 0.14 3.56
N GLY A 194 -3.88 1.11 4.45
CA GLY A 194 -3.06 0.91 5.65
C GLY A 194 -3.64 -0.15 6.59
N LEU A 195 -4.96 -0.16 6.79
CA LEU A 195 -5.67 -1.17 7.57
C LEU A 195 -5.54 -2.56 6.94
N ALA A 196 -5.58 -2.67 5.61
CA ALA A 196 -5.39 -3.94 4.92
C ALA A 196 -4.00 -4.52 5.18
N ILE A 197 -2.96 -3.69 5.06
CA ILE A 197 -1.58 -4.08 5.38
C ILE A 197 -1.48 -4.49 6.86
N TYR A 198 -2.03 -3.70 7.77
CA TYR A 198 -2.01 -3.96 9.21
C TYR A 198 -2.77 -5.24 9.61
N ASN A 199 -3.73 -5.67 8.79
CA ASN A 199 -4.51 -6.89 9.00
C ASN A 199 -4.06 -8.06 8.10
N SER A 200 -2.88 -7.97 7.47
CA SER A 200 -2.35 -8.98 6.56
C SER A 200 -3.34 -9.40 5.47
N THR A 201 -4.09 -8.43 4.94
CA THR A 201 -5.07 -8.64 3.87
C THR A 201 -4.51 -8.09 2.56
N ILE A 202 -4.44 -8.96 1.55
CA ILE A 202 -4.01 -8.61 0.21
C ILE A 202 -5.18 -7.92 -0.51
N LEU A 203 -4.91 -6.79 -1.14
CA LEU A 203 -5.85 -6.06 -1.98
C LEU A 203 -5.52 -6.32 -3.45
N ASP A 204 -6.53 -6.56 -4.26
CA ASP A 204 -6.38 -6.79 -5.70
C ASP A 204 -6.48 -5.46 -6.47
N VAL A 205 -5.44 -4.63 -6.32
CA VAL A 205 -5.33 -3.33 -7.02
C VAL A 205 -3.92 -3.17 -7.55
N ALA A 206 -3.82 -3.07 -8.87
CA ALA A 206 -2.56 -2.84 -9.56
C ALA A 206 -2.32 -1.34 -9.72
N LEU A 207 -1.61 -0.73 -8.77
CA LEU A 207 -1.11 0.64 -8.91
C LEU A 207 0.17 0.64 -9.75
N PRO A 208 0.47 1.72 -10.49
CA PRO A 208 1.75 1.83 -11.17
C PRO A 208 2.90 1.85 -10.14
N PRO A 209 4.05 1.21 -10.43
CA PRO A 209 5.15 1.08 -9.47
C PRO A 209 5.63 2.41 -8.85
N PHE A 210 5.65 3.48 -9.64
CA PHE A 210 6.03 4.81 -9.15
C PHE A 210 5.09 5.34 -8.06
N ALA A 211 3.84 4.87 -7.97
CA ALA A 211 2.90 5.24 -6.91
C ALA A 211 3.40 4.78 -5.53
N TYR A 212 3.99 3.58 -5.44
CA TYR A 212 4.60 3.11 -4.19
C TYR A 212 5.84 3.92 -3.83
N ARG A 213 6.63 4.35 -4.81
CA ARG A 213 7.77 5.26 -4.56
C ARG A 213 7.30 6.62 -4.05
N LYS A 214 6.18 7.15 -4.59
CA LYS A 214 5.52 8.36 -4.09
C LYS A 214 5.08 8.21 -2.64
N LEU A 215 4.49 7.08 -2.26
CA LEU A 215 4.12 6.79 -0.86
C LEU A 215 5.35 6.73 0.05
N LEU A 216 6.42 6.07 -0.36
CA LEU A 216 7.67 6.00 0.41
C LEU A 216 8.33 7.37 0.62
N ALA A 217 8.30 8.23 -0.40
CA ALA A 217 8.83 9.59 -0.31
C ALA A 217 7.97 10.49 0.61
N ALA A 218 6.66 10.28 0.64
CA ALA A 218 5.72 11.01 1.49
C ALA A 218 5.66 10.48 2.94
N ALA A 219 6.22 9.30 3.21
CA ALA A 219 6.14 8.67 4.52
C ALA A 219 6.72 9.57 5.64
N PRO A 220 6.06 9.67 6.81
CA PRO A 220 6.54 10.46 7.93
C PRO A 220 7.95 10.06 8.38
N ILE A 221 8.67 11.00 9.00
CA ILE A 221 9.95 10.69 9.60
C ILE A 221 9.75 9.79 10.83
N SER A 222 10.03 8.50 10.66
CA SER A 222 10.02 7.54 11.77
C SER A 222 11.07 7.92 12.82
N SER A 223 10.69 7.78 14.10
CA SER A 223 11.57 7.93 15.27
C SER A 223 12.53 6.75 15.44
N ILE A 224 12.36 5.67 14.67
CA ILE A 224 13.29 4.54 14.60
C ILE A 224 14.52 5.01 13.81
N PRO A 225 15.77 4.71 14.25
CA PRO A 225 16.95 5.18 13.55
C PRO A 225 16.88 4.80 12.08
N SER A 226 17.27 5.76 11.24
CA SER A 226 17.43 5.65 9.81
C SER A 226 17.77 4.22 9.41
N SER A 227 16.97 3.65 8.50
CA SER A 227 17.50 2.61 7.62
C SER A 227 18.90 3.05 7.17
N ALA A 228 19.83 2.11 6.99
CA ALA A 228 21.16 2.41 6.45
C ALA A 228 21.10 3.16 5.09
N HIS A 229 19.90 3.26 4.49
CA HIS A 229 19.61 3.93 3.24
C HIS A 229 18.98 5.29 3.49
N PRO A 230 19.48 6.35 2.82
CA PRO A 230 18.79 7.63 2.77
C PRO A 230 17.42 7.47 2.12
N ARG A 231 16.47 8.35 2.45
CA ARG A 231 15.18 8.35 1.76
C ARG A 231 15.39 8.65 0.28
N PRO A 232 14.77 7.87 -0.62
CA PRO A 232 14.80 8.20 -2.02
C PRO A 232 14.07 9.52 -2.26
N VAL A 233 14.70 10.40 -3.04
CA VAL A 233 14.01 11.57 -3.60
C VAL A 233 13.11 11.06 -4.72
N MET A 234 11.85 11.46 -4.73
CA MET A 234 10.94 11.07 -5.80
C MET A 234 11.33 11.82 -7.08
N THR A 235 11.79 11.08 -8.07
CA THR A 235 11.99 11.55 -9.45
C THR A 235 11.07 10.77 -10.38
N TYR A 236 10.58 11.45 -11.41
CA TYR A 236 9.76 10.87 -12.47
C TYR A 236 10.54 10.94 -13.78
N ASN A 237 10.47 9.88 -14.57
CA ASN A 237 11.12 9.82 -15.88
C ASN A 237 10.18 9.20 -16.94
N LEU A 238 10.71 9.03 -18.15
CA LEU A 238 9.94 8.46 -19.26
C LEU A 238 9.65 6.96 -19.09
N GLU A 239 10.47 6.23 -18.33
CA GLU A 239 10.27 4.81 -18.03
C GLU A 239 9.07 4.62 -17.07
N ASP A 240 8.93 5.49 -16.07
CA ASP A 240 7.75 5.51 -15.20
C ASP A 240 6.46 5.76 -15.99
N LEU A 241 6.55 6.67 -16.97
CA LEU A 241 5.44 6.91 -17.88
C LEU A 241 5.22 5.72 -18.81
N ALA A 242 6.26 4.99 -19.22
CA ALA A 242 6.13 3.81 -20.06
C ALA A 242 5.44 2.65 -19.33
N GLU A 243 5.65 2.51 -18.01
CA GLU A 243 4.92 1.54 -17.19
C GLU A 243 3.41 1.85 -17.12
N TRP A 244 3.03 3.14 -17.06
CA TRP A 244 1.62 3.54 -16.90
C TRP A 244 0.89 3.86 -18.21
N ARG A 245 1.52 4.59 -19.12
CA ARG A 245 1.01 5.03 -20.44
C ARG A 245 2.03 4.73 -21.55
N PRO A 246 2.16 3.46 -21.97
CA PRO A 246 3.22 3.01 -22.88
C PRO A 246 3.23 3.77 -24.21
N ARG A 247 2.08 3.94 -24.86
CA ARG A 247 1.96 4.69 -26.13
C ARG A 247 2.42 6.14 -26.02
N LEU A 248 2.01 6.84 -24.96
CA LEU A 248 2.41 8.23 -24.75
C LEU A 248 3.92 8.32 -24.52
N ALA A 249 4.48 7.43 -23.70
CA ALA A 249 5.91 7.37 -23.47
C ALA A 249 6.69 7.08 -24.76
N ALA A 250 6.21 6.16 -25.59
CA ALA A 250 6.82 5.83 -26.88
C ALA A 250 6.80 7.04 -27.84
N GLY A 251 5.69 7.79 -27.90
CA GLY A 251 5.59 9.01 -28.72
C GLY A 251 6.56 10.10 -28.26
N LEU A 252 6.66 10.32 -26.94
CA LEU A 252 7.63 11.26 -26.37
C LEU A 252 9.08 10.80 -26.59
N LYS A 253 9.33 9.48 -26.58
CA LYS A 253 10.64 8.92 -26.90
C LYS A 253 11.02 9.15 -28.37
N GLN A 254 10.07 8.95 -29.28
CA GLN A 254 10.26 9.25 -30.70
C GLN A 254 10.54 10.74 -30.94
N LEU A 255 9.83 11.63 -30.24
CA LEU A 255 10.09 13.07 -30.31
C LEU A 255 11.50 13.41 -29.80
N LEU A 256 11.92 12.80 -28.70
CA LEU A 256 13.24 12.99 -28.11
C LEU A 256 14.38 12.49 -29.01
N ASP A 257 14.16 11.36 -29.69
CA ASP A 257 15.15 10.71 -30.56
C ASP A 257 15.06 11.22 -32.02
N TYR A 258 14.24 12.24 -32.31
CA TYR A 258 14.09 12.78 -33.66
C TYR A 258 15.28 13.69 -34.02
N ASP A 259 16.05 13.28 -35.02
CA ASP A 259 17.24 13.99 -35.50
C ASP A 259 16.95 15.14 -36.49
N GLY A 260 15.68 15.36 -36.85
CA GLY A 260 15.26 16.40 -37.80
C GLY A 260 14.81 17.71 -37.13
N ASP A 261 14.20 18.60 -37.92
CA ASP A 261 13.62 19.85 -37.40
C ASP A 261 12.30 19.57 -36.68
N VAL A 262 12.32 19.63 -35.34
CA VAL A 262 11.16 19.36 -34.50
C VAL A 262 10.03 20.37 -34.73
N GLU A 263 10.36 21.66 -34.91
CA GLU A 263 9.38 22.73 -35.08
C GLU A 263 8.63 22.57 -36.41
N GLU A 264 9.36 22.37 -37.50
CA GLU A 264 8.77 22.20 -38.84
C GLU A 264 7.98 20.89 -38.95
N THR A 265 8.48 19.81 -38.35
CA THR A 265 7.89 18.47 -38.51
C THR A 265 6.64 18.28 -37.66
N PHE A 266 6.69 18.67 -36.38
CA PHE A 266 5.62 18.35 -35.43
C PHE A 266 4.70 19.54 -35.16
N GLY A 267 5.19 20.78 -35.28
CA GLY A 267 4.40 21.99 -35.03
C GLY A 267 3.74 22.04 -33.65
N LEU A 268 4.36 21.42 -32.64
CA LEU A 268 3.84 21.36 -31.27
C LEU A 268 4.23 22.61 -30.48
N ASP A 269 3.42 22.94 -29.48
CA ASP A 269 3.73 23.97 -28.50
C ASP A 269 3.85 23.36 -27.08
N PHE A 270 4.03 24.22 -26.08
CA PHE A 270 4.14 23.80 -24.68
C PHE A 270 2.77 23.59 -24.00
N VAL A 271 1.69 23.41 -24.77
CA VAL A 271 0.33 23.18 -24.26
C VAL A 271 -0.09 21.74 -24.54
N VAL A 272 -0.41 21.00 -23.48
CA VAL A 272 -0.91 19.63 -23.59
C VAL A 272 -2.44 19.64 -23.48
N PRO A 273 -3.17 19.15 -24.49
CA PRO A 273 -4.61 18.96 -24.37
C PRO A 273 -4.89 17.84 -23.36
N VAL A 274 -5.75 18.12 -22.38
CA VAL A 274 -6.20 17.13 -21.39
C VAL A 274 -7.66 16.82 -21.68
N GLU A 275 -7.96 15.55 -21.96
CA GLU A 275 -9.35 15.10 -22.10
C GLU A 275 -10.07 15.26 -20.75
N LYS A 276 -11.24 15.92 -20.79
CA LYS A 276 -12.08 16.17 -19.62
C LYS A 276 -13.05 15.04 -19.41
#